data_AF-A0A384IIL6-F1
#
_entry.id   AF-A0A384IIL6-F1
#
_cell.length_a   1.000
_cell.length_b   1.000
_cell.length_c   1.000
_cell.angle_alpha   90.00
_cell.angle_beta   90.00
_cell.angle_gamma   90.00
#
_symmetry.space_group_name_H-M   'P 1'
#
loop_
_entity.id
_entity.type
_entity.pdbx_description
1 polymer ?
#
loop_
_entity_poly.entity_id
_entity_poly.type
_entity_poly.pdbx_seq_one_letter_code
_entity_poly.pdbx_strand_id
1 'polypeptide(L)'
;MIDETTPGPAGAPAGPLPPRAQAALAGTPWEGLPHACTGRHGVPDTPDVLGAVLATDPARRVRAVGDLYRLVLHQEQVFPATAPAALVLAGLLDDPRTLSEDRWERRAGRRSLRAELLNWLVSFADLARLDVEDGVGTAQDLAAARAARPLLHDRIADFYDADDPPVREAALAATALLLADPALASHVPRYAPAVREVLAVSADSYYRCIARERLTAWGEDVTGLITAEEERRVALDRAHELAEDPFGGEAQEQAIRWLEEQPEDTAAPQRLGRRREDRTAPEPAPEPPVAAPWRIAREEERAEWTFTPYVGVGPLHFGMTLEEITRALGEEPAVSSYSHHGEDPQLSYADFTASGIRALFRNGRLGCVAADALTGPQVRLAAAPLTGCAPSHVEAWLAHRTTRPGALAYSVADDPIFADLGLAIRSQRAGDIVLTRPLFLLHDWLDLWHALPDEEWNHP
;
A
#
# COMPACT_ATOMS: atom_id res chain seq x y z
N MET A 1 41.36 33.88 12.92
CA MET A 1 41.88 33.52 11.59
C MET A 1 40.70 32.86 10.90
N ILE A 2 39.99 33.65 10.12
CA ILE A 2 38.69 33.33 9.53
C ILE A 2 39.05 32.72 8.19
N ASP A 3 38.76 31.45 7.98
CA ASP A 3 38.94 30.82 6.67
C ASP A 3 37.72 31.16 5.83
N GLU A 4 37.94 31.91 4.76
CA GLU A 4 36.93 32.43 3.85
C GLU A 4 36.27 31.26 3.09
N THR A 5 34.99 31.05 3.39
CA THR A 5 34.11 30.20 2.59
C THR A 5 33.93 30.83 1.22
N THR A 6 34.70 30.35 0.24
CA THR A 6 34.49 30.63 -1.18
C THR A 6 33.07 30.19 -1.56
N PRO A 7 32.18 31.08 -2.02
CA PRO A 7 30.90 30.65 -2.59
C PRO A 7 31.19 29.95 -3.92
N GLY A 8 30.78 28.69 -4.04
CA GLY A 8 30.81 27.96 -5.30
C GLY A 8 30.10 28.75 -6.42
N PRO A 9 30.52 28.61 -7.68
CA PRO A 9 30.00 29.42 -8.77
C PRO A 9 28.49 29.24 -8.88
N ALA A 10 27.77 30.36 -8.84
CA ALA A 10 26.34 30.43 -9.14
C ALA A 10 26.06 29.67 -10.44
N GLY A 11 25.13 28.71 -10.37
CA GLY A 11 24.79 27.82 -11.47
C GLY A 11 24.55 28.59 -12.78
N ALA A 12 25.17 28.13 -13.85
CA ALA A 12 24.98 28.69 -15.18
C ALA A 12 23.47 28.82 -15.49
N PRO A 13 23.02 29.96 -16.05
CA PRO A 13 21.63 30.10 -16.45
C PRO A 13 21.27 28.97 -17.42
N ALA A 14 20.11 28.35 -17.19
CA ALA A 14 19.60 27.33 -18.09
C ALA A 14 19.61 27.90 -19.52
N GLY A 15 20.19 27.16 -20.47
CA GLY A 15 20.14 27.53 -21.89
C GLY A 15 18.69 27.69 -22.35
N PRO A 16 18.43 28.50 -23.38
CA PRO A 16 17.06 28.74 -23.88
C PRO A 16 16.36 27.42 -24.23
N LEU A 17 15.02 27.43 -24.21
CA LEU A 17 14.24 26.28 -24.66
C LEU A 17 14.55 25.98 -26.14
N PRO A 18 14.40 24.72 -26.59
CA PRO A 18 14.46 24.38 -28.00
C PRO A 18 13.57 25.31 -28.84
N PRO A 19 13.97 25.70 -30.07
CA PRO A 19 13.20 26.65 -30.88
C PRO A 19 11.72 26.29 -31.05
N ARG A 20 11.41 24.99 -31.16
CA ARG A 20 10.04 24.47 -31.27
C ARG A 20 9.22 24.74 -30.00
N ALA A 21 9.75 24.36 -28.84
CA ALA A 21 9.11 24.62 -27.56
C ALA A 21 9.03 26.11 -27.24
N GLN A 22 10.08 26.88 -27.55
CA GLN A 22 10.11 28.32 -27.37
C GLN A 22 9.04 29.02 -28.21
N ALA A 23 8.88 28.62 -29.48
CA ALA A 23 7.86 29.17 -30.36
C ALA A 23 6.44 28.83 -29.88
N ALA A 24 6.20 27.59 -29.45
CA ALA A 24 4.91 27.18 -28.89
C ALA A 24 4.59 27.94 -27.58
N LEU A 25 5.58 28.08 -26.70
CA LEU A 25 5.45 28.80 -25.44
C LEU A 25 5.15 30.29 -25.67
N ALA A 26 5.89 30.95 -26.55
CA ALA A 26 5.73 32.38 -26.83
C ALA A 26 4.49 32.71 -27.68
N GLY A 27 4.06 31.79 -28.54
CA GLY A 27 2.89 31.96 -29.41
C GLY A 27 1.55 31.69 -28.73
N THR A 28 1.54 31.23 -27.48
CA THR A 28 0.33 30.86 -26.75
C THR A 28 -0.13 32.00 -25.82
N PRO A 29 -1.41 32.42 -25.87
CA PRO A 29 -1.94 33.49 -25.02
C PRO A 29 -2.30 32.98 -23.61
N TRP A 30 -1.30 32.69 -22.78
CA TRP A 30 -1.45 32.04 -21.47
C TRP A 30 -2.35 32.78 -20.47
N GLU A 31 -2.47 34.10 -20.56
CA GLU A 31 -3.31 34.91 -19.67
C GLU A 31 -4.79 34.48 -19.68
N GLY A 32 -5.26 33.90 -20.79
CA GLY A 32 -6.63 33.39 -20.94
C GLY A 32 -6.77 31.88 -20.70
N LEU A 33 -5.71 31.20 -20.28
CA LEU A 33 -5.65 29.74 -20.22
C LEU A 33 -5.36 29.27 -18.78
N PRO A 34 -6.36 29.30 -17.89
CA PRO A 34 -6.15 28.87 -16.52
C PRO A 34 -5.88 27.35 -16.44
N HIS A 35 -5.02 26.98 -15.52
CA HIS A 35 -4.94 25.65 -14.90
C HIS A 35 -5.69 25.64 -13.55
N ALA A 36 -5.72 24.49 -12.85
CA ALA A 36 -6.58 24.23 -11.68
C ALA A 36 -6.50 25.24 -10.51
N CYS A 37 -5.38 25.94 -10.38
CA CYS A 37 -5.08 26.83 -9.26
C CYS A 37 -4.64 28.23 -9.71
N THR A 38 -4.94 28.61 -10.95
CA THR A 38 -4.57 29.92 -11.52
C THR A 38 -5.06 31.06 -10.63
N GLY A 39 -4.20 32.06 -10.40
CA GLY A 39 -4.51 33.22 -9.57
C GLY A 39 -4.46 32.98 -8.05
N ARG A 40 -4.12 31.76 -7.59
CA ARG A 40 -3.85 31.51 -6.16
C ARG A 40 -2.46 31.99 -5.78
N HIS A 41 -2.35 32.61 -4.61
CA HIS A 41 -1.08 33.13 -4.11
C HIS A 41 -0.02 32.02 -3.97
N GLY A 42 1.19 32.25 -4.51
CA GLY A 42 2.33 31.33 -4.40
C GLY A 42 2.23 30.10 -5.32
N VAL A 43 1.26 30.05 -6.22
CA VAL A 43 1.16 29.02 -7.26
C VAL A 43 1.81 29.56 -8.54
N PRO A 44 2.77 28.84 -9.15
CA PRO A 44 3.39 29.27 -10.40
C PRO A 44 2.39 29.18 -11.57
N ASP A 45 2.48 30.11 -12.51
CA ASP A 45 1.70 30.06 -13.74
C ASP A 45 2.25 28.99 -14.70
N THR A 46 1.42 28.49 -15.61
CA THR A 46 1.81 27.43 -16.56
C THR A 46 3.10 27.71 -17.33
N PRO A 47 3.37 28.94 -17.83
CA PRO A 47 4.63 29.22 -18.53
C PRO A 47 5.88 29.08 -17.66
N ASP A 48 5.77 29.45 -16.38
CA ASP A 48 6.88 29.34 -15.43
C ASP A 48 7.20 27.88 -15.11
N VAL A 49 6.15 27.05 -14.95
CA VAL A 49 6.29 25.60 -14.79
C VAL A 49 6.97 25.00 -16.02
N LEU A 50 6.47 25.30 -17.23
CA LEU A 50 7.03 24.79 -18.49
C LEU A 50 8.49 25.23 -18.72
N GLY A 51 8.82 26.49 -18.40
CA GLY A 51 10.18 27.00 -18.48
C GLY A 51 11.14 26.36 -17.47
N ALA A 52 10.63 25.84 -16.36
CA ALA A 52 11.43 25.17 -15.32
C ALA A 52 11.67 23.68 -15.59
N VAL A 53 11.00 23.05 -16.56
CA VAL A 53 11.16 21.63 -16.89
C VAL A 53 12.60 21.29 -17.30
N LEU A 54 13.28 22.17 -18.03
CA LEU A 54 14.69 22.00 -18.43
C LEU A 54 15.68 22.76 -17.52
N ALA A 55 15.29 23.06 -16.28
CA ALA A 55 16.17 23.72 -15.32
C ALA A 55 17.41 22.87 -15.03
N THR A 56 18.56 23.54 -14.93
CA THR A 56 19.84 22.92 -14.56
C THR A 56 19.80 22.33 -13.15
N ASP A 57 19.10 23.00 -12.22
CA ASP A 57 18.87 22.52 -10.85
C ASP A 57 17.89 21.33 -10.86
N PRO A 58 18.33 20.12 -10.45
CA PRO A 58 17.47 18.93 -10.39
C PRO A 58 16.25 19.13 -9.49
N ALA A 59 16.38 19.84 -8.37
CA ALA A 59 15.27 20.04 -7.45
C ALA A 59 14.17 20.91 -8.07
N ARG A 60 14.56 21.95 -8.81
CA ARG A 60 13.62 22.79 -9.57
C ARG A 60 12.96 22.01 -10.71
N ARG A 61 13.71 21.18 -11.42
CA ARG A 61 13.19 20.32 -12.49
C ARG A 61 12.16 19.31 -11.97
N VAL A 62 12.48 18.58 -10.90
CA VAL A 62 11.55 17.62 -10.27
C VAL A 62 10.27 18.30 -9.81
N ARG A 63 10.38 19.47 -9.16
CA ARG A 63 9.21 20.27 -8.78
C ARG A 63 8.38 20.70 -9.98
N ALA A 64 9.01 21.15 -11.07
CA ALA A 64 8.30 21.54 -12.29
C ALA A 64 7.50 20.39 -12.89
N VAL A 65 8.09 19.18 -12.97
CA VAL A 65 7.37 17.98 -13.44
C VAL A 65 6.22 17.59 -12.50
N GLY A 66 6.43 17.66 -11.18
CA GLY A 66 5.36 17.48 -10.19
C GLY A 66 4.21 18.49 -10.38
N ASP A 67 4.55 19.76 -10.66
CA ASP A 67 3.58 20.81 -10.93
C ASP A 67 2.82 20.61 -12.25
N LEU A 68 3.42 20.01 -13.28
CA LEU A 68 2.69 19.62 -14.49
C LEU A 68 1.53 18.67 -14.18
N TYR A 69 1.75 17.67 -13.31
CA TYR A 69 0.69 16.76 -12.90
C TYR A 69 -0.29 17.41 -11.91
N ARG A 70 0.23 18.16 -10.94
CA ARG A 70 -0.56 18.76 -9.85
C ARG A 70 -1.43 19.91 -10.32
N LEU A 71 -0.98 20.69 -11.30
CA LEU A 71 -1.63 21.93 -11.73
C LEU A 71 -2.31 21.80 -13.08
N VAL A 72 -1.61 21.19 -14.06
CA VAL A 72 -2.04 21.17 -15.47
C VAL A 72 -2.85 19.90 -15.82
N LEU A 73 -2.70 18.83 -15.04
CA LEU A 73 -3.52 17.60 -15.08
C LEU A 73 -4.11 17.28 -13.69
N HIS A 74 -4.47 18.31 -12.93
CA HIS A 74 -4.98 18.16 -11.56
C HIS A 74 -6.19 17.21 -11.55
N GLN A 75 -6.11 16.15 -10.73
CA GLN A 75 -7.17 15.15 -10.60
C GLN A 75 -7.66 14.60 -11.95
N GLU A 76 -6.73 14.42 -12.90
CA GLU A 76 -7.04 13.81 -14.20
C GLU A 76 -8.12 14.62 -14.97
N GLN A 77 -8.05 15.94 -14.88
CA GLN A 77 -8.92 16.86 -15.63
C GLN A 77 -8.13 17.64 -16.68
N VAL A 78 -8.83 17.99 -17.76
CA VAL A 78 -8.39 18.85 -18.84
C VAL A 78 -8.81 20.29 -18.55
N PHE A 79 -7.82 21.18 -18.51
CA PHE A 79 -7.99 22.62 -18.32
C PHE A 79 -7.66 23.35 -19.63
N PRO A 80 -8.05 24.64 -19.78
CA PRO A 80 -7.66 25.45 -20.93
C PRO A 80 -6.14 25.45 -21.22
N ALA A 81 -5.31 25.38 -20.17
CA ALA A 81 -3.85 25.32 -20.29
C ALA A 81 -3.29 23.97 -20.78
N THR A 82 -4.08 22.90 -20.69
CA THR A 82 -3.59 21.52 -20.78
C THR A 82 -3.12 21.16 -22.21
N ALA A 83 -3.92 21.46 -23.23
CA ALA A 83 -3.55 21.16 -24.62
C ALA A 83 -2.34 21.98 -25.10
N PRO A 84 -2.25 23.30 -24.85
CA PRO A 84 -1.04 24.07 -25.18
C PRO A 84 0.20 23.60 -24.42
N ALA A 85 0.07 23.21 -23.15
CA ALA A 85 1.17 22.65 -22.38
C ALA A 85 1.70 21.35 -23.02
N ALA A 86 0.81 20.44 -23.46
CA ALA A 86 1.19 19.22 -24.16
C ALA A 86 2.03 19.51 -25.42
N LEU A 87 1.66 20.52 -26.20
CA LEU A 87 2.40 20.93 -27.39
C LEU A 87 3.80 21.49 -27.07
N VAL A 88 3.93 22.26 -25.98
CA VAL A 88 5.24 22.74 -25.51
C VAL A 88 6.11 21.56 -25.09
N LEU A 89 5.58 20.64 -24.28
CA LEU A 89 6.32 19.48 -23.77
C LEU A 89 6.77 18.54 -24.89
N ALA A 90 5.92 18.29 -25.90
CA ALA A 90 6.30 17.55 -27.09
C ALA A 90 7.46 18.23 -27.84
N GLY A 91 7.53 19.56 -27.83
CA GLY A 91 8.65 20.33 -28.38
C GLY A 91 9.95 20.25 -27.57
N LEU A 92 9.92 19.69 -26.35
CA LEU A 92 11.11 19.50 -25.50
C LEU A 92 11.77 18.12 -25.70
N LEU A 93 11.06 17.13 -26.23
CA LEU A 93 11.50 15.73 -26.25
C LEU A 93 12.85 15.52 -26.96
N ASP A 94 13.11 16.28 -28.03
CA ASP A 94 14.35 16.24 -28.81
C ASP A 94 15.56 16.85 -28.07
N ASP A 95 15.35 17.59 -26.98
CA ASP A 95 16.43 18.26 -26.26
C ASP A 95 17.30 17.24 -25.51
N PRO A 96 18.64 17.26 -25.65
CA PRO A 96 19.52 16.31 -24.97
C PRO A 96 19.45 16.43 -23.44
N ARG A 97 19.02 17.57 -22.88
CA ARG A 97 18.81 17.71 -21.43
C ARG A 97 17.71 16.78 -20.91
N THR A 98 16.79 16.32 -21.76
CA THR A 98 15.78 15.34 -21.38
C THR A 98 16.34 13.94 -21.11
N LEU A 99 17.61 13.69 -21.45
CA LEU A 99 18.30 12.44 -21.08
C LEU A 99 18.68 12.37 -19.59
N SER A 100 18.57 13.47 -18.83
CA SER A 100 18.90 13.48 -17.41
C SER A 100 17.98 12.55 -16.61
N GLU A 101 18.56 11.71 -15.75
CA GLU A 101 17.79 10.80 -14.89
C GLU A 101 17.52 11.38 -13.50
N ASP A 102 16.28 11.29 -13.05
CA ASP A 102 15.87 11.62 -11.68
C ASP A 102 14.85 10.61 -11.15
N ARG A 103 14.44 10.77 -9.88
CA ARG A 103 13.28 10.09 -9.29
C ARG A 103 12.07 11.02 -9.39
N TRP A 104 10.96 10.53 -9.90
CA TRP A 104 9.74 11.32 -10.12
C TRP A 104 8.62 10.81 -9.21
N GLU A 105 7.86 11.72 -8.59
CA GLU A 105 6.95 11.42 -7.48
C GLU A 105 5.86 10.40 -7.82
N ARG A 106 5.40 10.34 -9.08
CA ARG A 106 4.29 9.48 -9.47
C ARG A 106 4.67 8.02 -9.72
N ARG A 107 5.95 7.70 -9.92
CA ARG A 107 6.35 6.39 -10.44
C ARG A 107 7.61 5.85 -9.75
N ALA A 108 7.71 4.52 -9.67
CA ALA A 108 8.88 3.89 -9.05
C ALA A 108 10.15 4.00 -9.90
N GLY A 109 11.30 3.91 -9.25
CA GLY A 109 12.62 3.90 -9.90
C GLY A 109 13.18 5.27 -10.33
N ARG A 110 14.39 5.23 -10.90
CA ARG A 110 14.97 6.36 -11.66
C ARG A 110 14.66 6.18 -13.13
N ARG A 111 14.43 7.27 -13.84
CA ARG A 111 14.19 7.28 -15.30
C ARG A 111 14.58 8.62 -15.90
N SER A 112 14.83 8.63 -17.20
CA SER A 112 15.12 9.85 -17.95
C SER A 112 13.93 10.82 -17.87
N LEU A 113 14.22 12.13 -17.86
CA LEU A 113 13.20 13.18 -17.94
C LEU A 113 12.34 12.97 -19.20
N ARG A 114 12.94 12.52 -20.31
CA ARG A 114 12.23 12.21 -21.55
C ARG A 114 11.14 11.16 -21.34
N ALA A 115 11.45 10.06 -20.65
CA ALA A 115 10.46 9.04 -20.33
C ALA A 115 9.31 9.61 -19.48
N GLU A 116 9.63 10.48 -18.51
CA GLU A 116 8.61 11.10 -17.66
C GLU A 116 7.74 12.13 -18.41
N LEU A 117 8.33 12.91 -19.32
CA LEU A 117 7.56 13.82 -20.18
C LEU A 117 6.64 13.05 -21.14
N LEU A 118 7.12 11.95 -21.72
CA LEU A 118 6.27 11.06 -22.51
C LEU A 118 5.16 10.46 -21.65
N ASN A 119 5.45 10.07 -20.41
CA ASN A 119 4.44 9.56 -19.49
C ASN A 119 3.39 10.63 -19.13
N TRP A 120 3.78 11.89 -19.00
CA TRP A 120 2.81 12.99 -18.87
C TRP A 120 1.94 13.11 -20.13
N LEU A 121 2.52 12.94 -21.32
CA LEU A 121 1.79 12.92 -22.59
C LEU A 121 0.88 11.68 -22.74
N VAL A 122 1.22 10.54 -22.13
CA VAL A 122 0.32 9.38 -22.01
C VAL A 122 -0.93 9.78 -21.22
N SER A 123 -0.77 10.37 -20.03
CA SER A 123 -1.91 10.83 -19.22
C SER A 123 -2.76 11.86 -19.96
N PHE A 124 -2.13 12.80 -20.67
CA PHE A 124 -2.84 13.75 -21.52
C PHE A 124 -3.64 13.04 -22.64
N ALA A 125 -3.03 12.11 -23.37
CA ALA A 125 -3.66 11.40 -24.47
C ALA A 125 -4.83 10.53 -24.00
N ASP A 126 -4.71 9.95 -22.81
CA ASP A 126 -5.78 9.20 -22.13
C ASP A 126 -6.98 10.12 -21.88
N LEU A 127 -6.77 11.29 -21.29
CA LEU A 127 -7.85 12.26 -21.07
C LEU A 127 -8.42 12.84 -22.36
N ALA A 128 -7.58 13.08 -23.36
CA ALA A 128 -8.03 13.66 -24.62
C ALA A 128 -9.05 12.75 -25.33
N ARG A 129 -9.02 11.43 -25.10
CA ARG A 129 -9.93 10.43 -25.70
C ARG A 129 -11.32 10.38 -25.09
N LEU A 130 -11.45 10.85 -23.85
CA LEU A 130 -12.71 10.85 -23.10
C LEU A 130 -13.63 11.97 -23.58
N ASP A 131 -14.92 11.82 -23.30
CA ASP A 131 -16.00 12.75 -23.62
C ASP A 131 -16.44 13.60 -22.41
N VAL A 132 -17.33 14.56 -22.64
CA VAL A 132 -17.79 15.50 -21.60
C VAL A 132 -18.54 14.75 -20.50
N GLU A 133 -19.22 13.68 -20.87
CA GLU A 133 -19.96 12.77 -20.02
C GLU A 133 -19.06 12.05 -18.99
N ASP A 134 -17.76 11.91 -19.29
CA ASP A 134 -16.78 11.33 -18.37
C ASP A 134 -16.35 12.32 -17.26
N GLY A 135 -16.81 13.58 -17.33
CA GLY A 135 -16.58 14.58 -16.29
C GLY A 135 -15.14 15.10 -16.20
N VAL A 136 -14.33 14.87 -17.23
CA VAL A 136 -12.88 15.19 -17.23
C VAL A 136 -12.56 16.59 -17.75
N GLY A 137 -13.51 17.35 -18.25
CA GLY A 137 -13.27 18.71 -18.74
C GLY A 137 -14.47 19.31 -19.46
N THR A 138 -14.36 20.58 -19.86
CA THR A 138 -15.40 21.23 -20.65
C THR A 138 -15.35 20.76 -22.12
N ALA A 139 -16.46 20.89 -22.84
CA ALA A 139 -16.51 20.57 -24.28
C ALA A 139 -15.45 21.33 -25.09
N GLN A 140 -15.17 22.58 -24.71
CA GLN A 140 -14.17 23.43 -25.37
C GLN A 140 -12.74 22.90 -25.11
N ASP A 141 -12.42 22.57 -23.86
CA ASP A 141 -11.09 22.11 -23.47
C ASP A 141 -10.78 20.73 -24.07
N LEU A 142 -11.77 19.83 -24.09
CA LEU A 142 -11.66 18.52 -24.74
C LEU A 142 -11.53 18.65 -26.26
N ALA A 143 -12.26 19.57 -26.91
CA ALA A 143 -12.08 19.83 -28.33
C ALA A 143 -10.65 20.34 -28.64
N ALA A 144 -10.10 21.22 -27.80
CA ALA A 144 -8.72 21.68 -27.94
C ALA A 144 -7.70 20.54 -27.72
N ALA A 145 -7.94 19.66 -26.74
CA ALA A 145 -7.09 18.49 -26.50
C ALA A 145 -7.09 17.52 -27.69
N ARG A 146 -8.26 17.28 -28.30
CA ARG A 146 -8.40 16.45 -29.50
C ARG A 146 -7.68 17.06 -30.70
N ALA A 147 -7.83 18.36 -30.91
CA ALA A 147 -7.17 19.06 -32.01
C ALA A 147 -5.64 18.99 -31.94
N ALA A 148 -5.05 18.81 -30.75
CA ALA A 148 -3.61 18.65 -30.58
C ALA A 148 -3.07 17.27 -30.99
N ARG A 149 -3.92 16.23 -31.07
CA ARG A 149 -3.47 14.84 -31.20
C ARG A 149 -2.63 14.54 -32.45
N PRO A 150 -2.98 15.00 -33.67
CA PRO A 150 -2.17 14.70 -34.85
C PRO A 150 -0.75 15.28 -34.73
N LEU A 151 -0.65 16.52 -34.25
CA LEU A 151 0.65 17.16 -34.06
C LEU A 151 1.47 16.45 -32.98
N LEU A 152 0.84 16.00 -31.89
CA LEU A 152 1.53 15.22 -30.84
C LEU A 152 2.00 13.86 -31.38
N HIS A 153 1.17 13.15 -32.15
CA HIS A 153 1.56 11.89 -32.77
C HIS A 153 2.82 12.06 -33.62
N ASP A 154 2.86 13.10 -34.47
CA ASP A 154 4.02 13.37 -35.32
C ASP A 154 5.30 13.65 -34.52
N ARG A 155 5.19 14.24 -33.32
CA ARG A 155 6.36 14.49 -32.45
C ARG A 155 6.80 13.27 -31.67
N ILE A 156 5.87 12.40 -31.31
CA ILE A 156 6.15 11.22 -30.47
C ILE A 156 6.64 10.05 -31.32
N ALA A 157 6.24 9.99 -32.60
CA ALA A 157 6.59 8.91 -33.52
C ALA A 157 8.12 8.66 -33.63
N ASP A 158 8.95 9.69 -33.47
CA ASP A 158 10.41 9.59 -33.51
C ASP A 158 10.99 8.75 -32.35
N PHE A 159 10.24 8.55 -31.27
CA PHE A 159 10.67 7.82 -30.07
C PHE A 159 10.19 6.36 -30.03
N TYR A 160 9.50 5.91 -31.08
CA TYR A 160 8.99 4.54 -31.20
C TYR A 160 10.10 3.47 -31.17
N ASP A 161 11.27 3.77 -31.75
CA ASP A 161 12.43 2.86 -31.78
C ASP A 161 13.55 3.31 -30.81
N ALA A 162 13.21 4.07 -29.77
CA ALA A 162 14.20 4.54 -28.80
C ALA A 162 14.93 3.36 -28.12
N ASP A 163 16.25 3.49 -27.96
CA ASP A 163 17.08 2.49 -27.27
C ASP A 163 16.69 2.35 -25.79
N ASP A 164 16.33 3.47 -25.15
CA ASP A 164 15.87 3.56 -23.75
C ASP A 164 14.46 2.92 -23.61
N PRO A 165 14.31 1.74 -22.97
CA PRO A 165 13.04 1.03 -22.94
C PRO A 165 11.88 1.82 -22.31
N PRO A 166 12.04 2.52 -21.16
CA PRO A 166 11.03 3.45 -20.65
C PRO A 166 10.56 4.52 -21.65
N VAL A 167 11.46 5.07 -22.46
CA VAL A 167 11.10 6.06 -23.50
C VAL A 167 10.28 5.40 -24.59
N ARG A 168 10.72 4.24 -25.07
CA ARG A 168 10.02 3.47 -26.10
C ARG A 168 8.61 3.07 -25.66
N GLU A 169 8.47 2.53 -24.45
CA GLU A 169 7.18 2.13 -23.88
C GLU A 169 6.24 3.33 -23.73
N ALA A 170 6.71 4.43 -23.14
CA ALA A 170 5.88 5.63 -22.97
C ALA A 170 5.47 6.26 -24.30
N ALA A 171 6.37 6.30 -25.30
CA ALA A 171 6.06 6.78 -26.64
C ALA A 171 5.00 5.92 -27.34
N LEU A 172 5.12 4.60 -27.23
CA LEU A 172 4.17 3.65 -27.80
C LEU A 172 2.81 3.72 -27.10
N ALA A 173 2.78 3.87 -25.77
CA ALA A 173 1.56 4.04 -25.00
C ALA A 173 0.82 5.33 -25.38
N ALA A 174 1.55 6.46 -25.45
CA ALA A 174 0.97 7.73 -25.87
C ALA A 174 0.42 7.64 -27.30
N THR A 175 1.19 7.04 -28.22
CA THR A 175 0.77 6.79 -29.59
C THR A 175 -0.52 5.98 -29.64
N ALA A 176 -0.60 4.84 -28.94
CA ALA A 176 -1.78 3.97 -28.92
C ALA A 176 -3.06 4.69 -28.47
N LEU A 177 -2.95 5.61 -27.51
CA LEU A 177 -4.05 6.46 -27.05
C LEU A 177 -4.41 7.54 -28.07
N LEU A 178 -3.43 8.21 -28.67
CA LEU A 178 -3.65 9.23 -29.71
C LEU A 178 -4.38 8.66 -30.94
N LEU A 179 -4.13 7.40 -31.30
CA LEU A 179 -4.82 6.68 -32.38
C LEU A 179 -6.32 6.46 -32.13
N ALA A 180 -6.87 6.86 -30.98
CA ALA A 180 -8.32 7.03 -30.81
C ALA A 180 -8.88 8.14 -31.70
N ASP A 181 -8.04 9.00 -32.28
CA ASP A 181 -8.44 10.00 -33.26
C ASP A 181 -8.75 9.34 -34.62
N PRO A 182 -9.94 9.56 -35.20
CA PRO A 182 -10.27 9.06 -36.53
C PRO A 182 -9.27 9.47 -37.62
N ALA A 183 -8.64 10.65 -37.52
CA ALA A 183 -7.64 11.12 -38.47
C ALA A 183 -6.35 10.28 -38.44
N LEU A 184 -6.08 9.62 -37.33
CA LEU A 184 -4.89 8.78 -37.14
C LEU A 184 -5.17 7.28 -37.30
N ALA A 185 -6.45 6.87 -37.43
CA ALA A 185 -6.86 5.47 -37.48
C ALA A 185 -6.17 4.64 -38.57
N SER A 186 -5.74 5.26 -39.68
CA SER A 186 -4.98 4.59 -40.75
C SER A 186 -3.62 4.05 -40.30
N HIS A 187 -3.08 4.55 -39.19
CA HIS A 187 -1.80 4.11 -38.63
C HIS A 187 -1.92 2.91 -37.69
N VAL A 188 -3.14 2.48 -37.32
CA VAL A 188 -3.37 1.35 -36.40
C VAL A 188 -2.61 0.08 -36.81
N PRO A 189 -2.67 -0.37 -38.09
CA PRO A 189 -1.96 -1.59 -38.50
C PRO A 189 -0.44 -1.52 -38.33
N ARG A 190 0.15 -0.32 -38.30
CA ARG A 190 1.59 -0.11 -38.07
C ARG A 190 1.97 -0.34 -36.61
N TYR A 191 1.13 0.08 -35.66
CA TYR A 191 1.46 0.10 -34.24
C TYR A 191 0.88 -1.07 -33.44
N ALA A 192 -0.20 -1.70 -33.90
CA ALA A 192 -0.85 -2.80 -33.18
C ALA A 192 0.09 -3.97 -32.81
N PRO A 193 1.00 -4.44 -33.71
CA PRO A 193 1.96 -5.49 -33.34
C PRO A 193 2.87 -5.07 -32.19
N ALA A 194 3.42 -3.86 -32.24
CA ALA A 194 4.31 -3.34 -31.21
C ALA A 194 3.59 -3.14 -29.87
N VAL A 195 2.36 -2.64 -29.88
CA VAL A 195 1.54 -2.50 -28.65
C VAL A 195 1.37 -3.87 -27.98
N ARG A 196 1.14 -4.92 -28.76
CA ARG A 196 1.03 -6.28 -28.24
C ARG A 196 2.37 -6.82 -27.74
N GLU A 197 3.45 -6.66 -28.50
CA GLU A 197 4.75 -7.26 -28.18
C GLU A 197 5.49 -6.54 -27.06
N VAL A 198 5.26 -5.23 -26.89
CA VAL A 198 5.99 -4.39 -25.94
C VAL A 198 5.12 -4.01 -24.75
N LEU A 199 3.97 -3.36 -24.98
CA LEU A 199 3.18 -2.82 -23.86
C LEU A 199 2.42 -3.91 -23.09
N ALA A 200 1.90 -4.94 -23.77
CA ALA A 200 1.12 -5.98 -23.11
C ALA A 200 1.94 -6.85 -22.14
N VAL A 201 3.27 -6.83 -22.27
CA VAL A 201 4.21 -7.55 -21.38
C VAL A 201 5.06 -6.61 -20.52
N SER A 202 4.78 -5.29 -20.55
CA SER A 202 5.52 -4.31 -19.74
C SER A 202 5.40 -4.61 -18.25
N ALA A 203 6.45 -4.27 -17.50
CA ALA A 203 6.43 -4.27 -16.04
C ALA A 203 5.35 -3.31 -15.48
N ASP A 204 5.06 -2.24 -16.22
CA ASP A 204 4.08 -1.22 -15.88
C ASP A 204 2.64 -1.72 -16.12
N SER A 205 1.86 -1.84 -15.04
CA SER A 205 0.47 -2.30 -15.11
C SER A 205 -0.46 -1.36 -15.88
N TYR A 206 -0.17 -0.06 -15.86
CA TYR A 206 -0.92 0.94 -16.63
C TYR A 206 -0.67 0.78 -18.13
N TYR A 207 0.57 0.49 -18.55
CA TYR A 207 0.86 0.20 -19.96
C TYR A 207 0.22 -1.10 -20.44
N ARG A 208 0.19 -2.16 -19.60
CA ARG A 208 -0.56 -3.38 -19.92
C ARG A 208 -2.06 -3.11 -20.05
N CYS A 209 -2.62 -2.26 -19.19
CA CYS A 209 -4.02 -1.85 -19.25
C CYS A 209 -4.33 -1.11 -20.56
N ILE A 210 -3.51 -0.12 -20.93
CA ILE A 210 -3.61 0.60 -22.21
C ILE A 210 -3.54 -0.41 -23.38
N ALA A 211 -2.57 -1.33 -23.38
CA ALA A 211 -2.42 -2.30 -24.44
C ALA A 211 -3.71 -3.11 -24.68
N ARG A 212 -4.30 -3.67 -23.59
CA ARG A 212 -5.54 -4.44 -23.69
C ARG A 212 -6.71 -3.59 -24.19
N GLU A 213 -6.89 -2.39 -23.64
CA GLU A 213 -7.99 -1.50 -24.04
C GLU A 213 -7.89 -1.13 -25.52
N ARG A 214 -6.70 -0.71 -25.97
CA ARG A 214 -6.47 -0.23 -27.33
C ARG A 214 -6.55 -1.35 -28.36
N LEU A 215 -5.94 -2.51 -28.08
CA LEU A 215 -6.05 -3.69 -28.95
C LEU A 215 -7.52 -4.12 -29.11
N THR A 216 -8.28 -4.18 -28.01
CA THR A 216 -9.72 -4.48 -28.05
C THR A 216 -10.47 -3.50 -28.96
N ALA A 217 -10.22 -2.20 -28.81
CA ALA A 217 -10.86 -1.16 -29.63
C ALA A 217 -10.50 -1.26 -31.12
N TRP A 218 -9.36 -1.86 -31.46
CA TRP A 218 -8.94 -2.12 -32.84
C TRP A 218 -9.44 -3.46 -33.40
N GLY A 219 -10.20 -4.23 -32.62
CA GLY A 219 -10.75 -5.53 -33.03
C GLY A 219 -9.75 -6.69 -32.96
N GLU A 220 -8.65 -6.50 -32.22
CA GLU A 220 -7.63 -7.52 -32.01
C GLU A 220 -8.07 -8.51 -30.92
N ASP A 221 -7.70 -9.79 -31.06
CA ASP A 221 -7.91 -10.77 -29.98
C ASP A 221 -6.96 -10.50 -28.81
N VAL A 222 -7.56 -10.32 -27.63
CA VAL A 222 -6.88 -10.04 -26.35
C VAL A 222 -7.16 -11.10 -25.29
N THR A 223 -7.87 -12.19 -25.63
CA THR A 223 -8.31 -13.21 -24.66
C THR A 223 -7.15 -13.74 -23.84
N GLY A 224 -6.05 -14.11 -24.49
CA GLY A 224 -4.84 -14.58 -23.80
C GLY A 224 -4.18 -13.53 -22.91
N LEU A 225 -4.28 -12.24 -23.26
CA LEU A 225 -3.74 -11.14 -22.44
C LEU A 225 -4.58 -10.90 -21.18
N ILE A 226 -5.90 -11.07 -21.27
CA ILE A 226 -6.80 -10.98 -20.11
C ILE A 226 -6.52 -12.14 -19.15
N THR A 227 -6.47 -13.37 -19.66
CA THR A 227 -6.16 -14.56 -18.85
C THR A 227 -4.79 -14.42 -18.15
N ALA A 228 -3.76 -13.98 -18.87
CA ALA A 228 -2.43 -13.79 -18.28
C ALA A 228 -2.41 -12.73 -17.16
N GLU A 229 -3.18 -11.64 -17.28
CA GLU A 229 -3.28 -10.64 -16.21
C GLU A 229 -4.03 -11.17 -14.99
N GLU A 230 -5.12 -11.91 -15.20
CA GLU A 230 -5.89 -12.52 -14.11
C GLU A 230 -5.03 -13.54 -13.35
N GLU A 231 -4.32 -14.41 -14.05
CA GLU A 231 -3.36 -15.35 -13.47
C GLU A 231 -2.26 -14.62 -12.69
N ARG A 232 -1.69 -13.54 -13.26
CA ARG A 232 -0.69 -12.71 -12.58
C ARG A 232 -1.23 -12.09 -11.29
N ARG A 233 -2.44 -11.51 -11.32
CA ARG A 233 -3.07 -10.90 -10.16
C ARG A 233 -3.32 -11.93 -9.06
N VAL A 234 -3.88 -13.09 -9.42
CA VAL A 234 -4.11 -14.19 -8.46
C VAL A 234 -2.80 -14.69 -7.86
N ALA A 235 -1.74 -14.80 -8.66
CA ALA A 235 -0.41 -15.18 -8.16
C ALA A 235 0.18 -14.13 -7.20
N LEU A 236 0.06 -12.85 -7.52
CA LEU A 236 0.50 -11.75 -6.65
C LEU A 236 -0.28 -11.71 -5.33
N ASP A 237 -1.61 -11.81 -5.39
CA ASP A 237 -2.46 -11.82 -4.20
C ASP A 237 -2.09 -12.99 -3.28
N ARG A 238 -1.97 -14.19 -3.84
CA ARG A 238 -1.54 -15.38 -3.10
C ARG A 238 -0.15 -15.23 -2.50
N ALA A 239 0.80 -14.67 -3.24
CA ALA A 239 2.16 -14.46 -2.73
C ALA A 239 2.18 -13.40 -1.62
N HIS A 240 1.38 -12.34 -1.73
CA HIS A 240 1.23 -11.35 -0.65
C HIS A 240 0.61 -11.96 0.60
N GLU A 241 -0.45 -12.76 0.46
CA GLU A 241 -1.05 -13.49 1.59
C GLU A 241 -0.03 -14.39 2.30
N LEU A 242 0.75 -15.17 1.53
CA LEU A 242 1.80 -16.03 2.07
C LEU A 242 2.96 -15.25 2.69
N ALA A 243 3.34 -14.11 2.12
CA ALA A 243 4.42 -13.27 2.64
C ALA A 243 4.04 -12.58 3.96
N GLU A 244 2.77 -12.23 4.12
CA GLU A 244 2.22 -11.60 5.33
C GLU A 244 1.89 -12.61 6.44
N ASP A 245 1.92 -13.92 6.16
CA ASP A 245 1.77 -14.99 7.15
C ASP A 245 3.08 -15.23 7.91
N PRO A 246 3.24 -14.76 9.16
CA PRO A 246 4.47 -14.90 9.93
C PRO A 246 4.75 -16.34 10.37
N PHE A 247 3.82 -17.27 10.15
CA PHE A 247 3.97 -18.70 10.45
C PHE A 247 4.10 -19.56 9.19
N GLY A 248 4.16 -18.94 8.00
CA GLY A 248 4.22 -19.65 6.71
C GLY A 248 5.54 -20.38 6.44
N GLY A 249 6.55 -20.25 7.32
CA GLY A 249 7.81 -20.98 7.23
C GLY A 249 8.48 -20.84 5.86
N GLU A 250 8.81 -21.98 5.24
CA GLU A 250 9.43 -22.00 3.91
C GLU A 250 8.54 -21.38 2.83
N ALA A 251 7.21 -21.53 2.93
CA ALA A 251 6.28 -20.95 1.96
C ALA A 251 6.24 -19.42 2.03
N GLN A 252 6.38 -18.84 3.23
CA GLN A 252 6.53 -17.40 3.42
C GLN A 252 7.83 -16.90 2.80
N GLU A 253 8.96 -17.57 3.07
CA GLU A 253 10.27 -17.18 2.52
C GLU A 253 10.29 -17.26 0.99
N GLN A 254 9.71 -18.33 0.42
CA GLN A 254 9.59 -18.48 -1.04
C GLN A 254 8.70 -17.40 -1.65
N ALA A 255 7.58 -17.05 -0.99
CA ALA A 255 6.69 -15.99 -1.44
C ALA A 255 7.37 -14.61 -1.41
N ILE A 256 8.12 -14.29 -0.34
CA ILE A 256 8.90 -13.05 -0.25
C ILE A 256 9.93 -12.98 -1.38
N ARG A 257 10.70 -14.06 -1.61
CA ARG A 257 11.69 -14.11 -2.68
C ARG A 257 11.06 -13.96 -4.06
N TRP A 258 9.95 -14.67 -4.31
CA TRP A 258 9.24 -14.58 -5.59
C TRP A 258 8.69 -13.16 -5.83
N LEU A 259 8.18 -12.49 -4.80
CA LEU A 259 7.74 -11.09 -4.86
C LEU A 259 8.90 -10.12 -5.14
N GLU A 260 10.07 -10.35 -4.56
CA GLU A 260 11.29 -9.57 -4.84
C GLU A 260 11.80 -9.78 -6.27
N GLU A 261 11.58 -10.96 -6.86
CA GLU A 261 11.90 -11.27 -8.25
C GLU A 261 10.89 -10.71 -9.26
N GLN A 262 9.68 -10.33 -8.80
CA GLN A 262 8.70 -9.71 -9.70
C GLN A 262 9.21 -8.35 -10.17
N PRO A 263 9.07 -8.02 -11.47
CA PRO A 263 9.43 -6.70 -11.95
C PRO A 263 8.56 -5.67 -11.22
N GLU A 264 9.22 -4.67 -10.61
CA GLU A 264 8.53 -3.60 -9.89
C GLU A 264 7.49 -2.95 -10.81
N ASP A 265 6.22 -2.96 -10.36
CA ASP A 265 5.18 -2.25 -11.09
C ASP A 265 5.46 -0.76 -11.02
N THR A 266 5.99 -0.22 -12.12
CA THR A 266 6.45 1.16 -12.13
C THR A 266 5.29 2.15 -12.03
N ALA A 267 4.04 1.73 -12.28
CA ALA A 267 2.82 2.54 -12.09
C ALA A 267 2.37 2.60 -10.63
N ALA A 268 2.78 1.65 -9.78
CA ALA A 268 2.46 1.69 -8.36
C ALA A 268 3.33 2.76 -7.66
N PRO A 269 2.74 3.65 -6.84
CA PRO A 269 3.52 4.58 -6.03
C PRO A 269 4.46 3.81 -5.09
N GLN A 270 5.73 4.25 -4.97
CA GLN A 270 6.73 3.57 -4.14
C GLN A 270 6.22 3.40 -2.70
N ARG A 271 6.13 2.14 -2.24
CA ARG A 271 6.05 1.85 -0.81
C ARG A 271 7.42 2.11 -0.19
N LEU A 272 7.64 3.31 0.34
CA LEU A 272 8.81 3.64 1.12
C LEU A 272 8.82 2.80 2.42
N GLY A 273 9.59 1.70 2.43
CA GLY A 273 9.95 1.04 3.68
C GLY A 273 10.26 -0.46 3.59
N ARG A 274 11.50 -0.83 3.22
CA ARG A 274 12.21 -1.96 3.84
C ARG A 274 13.70 -1.63 3.90
N ARG A 275 14.18 -1.28 5.10
CA ARG A 275 15.60 -1.24 5.41
C ARG A 275 16.04 -2.68 5.69
N ARG A 276 16.91 -3.22 4.84
CA ARG A 276 17.57 -4.52 5.01
C ARG A 276 18.57 -4.40 6.16
N GLU A 277 18.34 -5.12 7.26
CA GLU A 277 19.36 -5.36 8.29
C GLU A 277 19.68 -6.85 8.33
N ASP A 278 20.87 -7.13 7.84
CA ASP A 278 21.56 -8.41 7.85
C ASP A 278 22.14 -8.63 9.26
N ARG A 279 21.71 -9.67 9.98
CA ARG A 279 22.39 -10.19 11.17
C ARG A 279 22.26 -11.70 11.29
N THR A 280 23.41 -12.35 11.16
CA THR A 280 23.69 -13.77 11.38
C THR A 280 23.75 -14.11 12.87
N ALA A 281 23.25 -15.31 13.27
CA ALA A 281 23.81 -16.29 14.24
C ALA A 281 22.70 -17.16 14.91
N PRO A 282 23.03 -18.23 15.67
CA PRO A 282 23.65 -19.51 15.27
C PRO A 282 22.77 -20.74 15.63
N GLU A 283 23.12 -21.94 15.13
CA GLU A 283 22.47 -23.24 15.44
C GLU A 283 22.47 -23.61 16.94
N PRO A 284 21.44 -24.34 17.43
CA PRO A 284 21.55 -25.14 18.65
C PRO A 284 21.45 -26.66 18.39
N ALA A 285 22.13 -27.43 19.25
CA ALA A 285 22.00 -28.87 19.44
C ALA A 285 21.98 -29.17 20.96
N PRO A 286 21.69 -30.41 21.42
CA PRO A 286 20.52 -31.27 21.19
C PRO A 286 19.71 -31.52 22.50
N GLU A 287 18.46 -32.00 22.39
CA GLU A 287 17.56 -32.32 23.53
C GLU A 287 17.89 -33.61 24.30
N PRO A 288 17.54 -33.68 25.59
CA PRO A 288 16.78 -34.84 26.12
C PRO A 288 15.80 -34.48 27.28
N PRO A 289 15.06 -35.44 27.89
CA PRO A 289 14.05 -36.34 27.33
C PRO A 289 12.65 -36.13 27.95
N VAL A 290 11.65 -36.64 27.23
CA VAL A 290 10.19 -36.56 27.41
C VAL A 290 9.64 -36.98 28.80
N ALA A 291 8.69 -36.18 29.30
CA ALA A 291 7.58 -36.66 30.15
C ALA A 291 6.30 -35.84 29.88
N ALA A 292 5.37 -36.39 29.09
CA ALA A 292 4.08 -35.76 28.80
C ALA A 292 2.98 -36.20 29.79
N PRO A 293 2.21 -35.22 30.31
CA PRO A 293 0.77 -35.42 30.49
C PRO A 293 -0.09 -34.28 29.91
N TRP A 294 0.47 -33.37 29.10
CA TRP A 294 -0.24 -32.19 28.59
C TRP A 294 -0.87 -32.46 27.21
N ARG A 295 -2.20 -32.50 27.12
CA ARG A 295 -2.91 -32.53 25.84
C ARG A 295 -3.06 -31.11 25.31
N ILE A 296 -2.37 -30.80 24.21
CA ILE A 296 -2.57 -29.57 23.44
C ILE A 296 -3.53 -29.89 22.30
N ALA A 297 -4.62 -29.13 22.18
CA ALA A 297 -5.56 -29.24 21.07
C ALA A 297 -4.87 -28.86 19.76
N ARG A 298 -5.04 -29.71 18.73
CA ARG A 298 -4.60 -29.42 17.37
C ARG A 298 -5.38 -28.24 16.80
N GLU A 299 -4.85 -27.58 15.78
CA GLU A 299 -5.52 -26.46 15.12
C GLU A 299 -6.93 -26.83 14.65
N GLU A 300 -7.11 -28.03 14.10
CA GLU A 300 -8.43 -28.50 13.63
C GLU A 300 -9.43 -28.81 14.76
N GLU A 301 -8.94 -28.99 15.99
CA GLU A 301 -9.77 -29.25 17.17
C GLU A 301 -10.26 -27.93 17.83
N ARG A 302 -9.72 -26.77 17.42
CA ARG A 302 -10.04 -25.47 18.01
C ARG A 302 -11.15 -24.77 17.25
N ALA A 303 -12.06 -24.13 17.98
CA ALA A 303 -13.00 -23.19 17.37
C ALA A 303 -12.24 -21.94 16.89
N GLU A 304 -12.55 -21.46 15.69
CA GLU A 304 -11.97 -20.25 15.10
C GLU A 304 -12.75 -19.01 15.53
N TRP A 305 -12.10 -18.11 16.27
CA TRP A 305 -12.70 -16.92 16.86
C TRP A 305 -12.01 -15.65 16.38
N THR A 306 -12.78 -14.59 16.12
CA THR A 306 -12.23 -13.28 15.74
C THR A 306 -12.19 -12.36 16.96
N PHE A 307 -11.05 -11.71 17.19
CA PHE A 307 -10.92 -10.63 18.16
C PHE A 307 -11.15 -9.28 17.47
N THR A 308 -12.08 -8.49 18.01
CA THR A 308 -12.29 -7.09 17.63
C THR A 308 -11.97 -6.20 18.83
N PRO A 309 -10.89 -5.39 18.77
CA PRO A 309 -10.44 -4.54 19.89
C PRO A 309 -11.59 -3.77 20.53
N TYR A 310 -11.69 -3.87 21.86
CA TYR A 310 -12.71 -3.22 22.70
C TYR A 310 -14.18 -3.55 22.40
N VAL A 311 -14.47 -4.44 21.45
CA VAL A 311 -15.83 -4.88 21.14
C VAL A 311 -16.09 -6.26 21.72
N GLY A 312 -15.25 -7.24 21.41
CA GLY A 312 -15.49 -8.62 21.80
C GLY A 312 -14.53 -9.63 21.19
N VAL A 313 -14.72 -10.90 21.58
CA VAL A 313 -13.91 -12.05 21.16
C VAL A 313 -14.86 -13.20 20.80
N GLY A 314 -14.85 -13.61 19.53
CA GLY A 314 -15.74 -14.65 19.03
C GLY A 314 -17.22 -14.30 19.29
N PRO A 315 -18.01 -15.20 19.93
CA PRO A 315 -19.42 -14.91 20.25
C PRO A 315 -19.61 -13.94 21.42
N LEU A 316 -18.54 -13.60 22.16
CA LEU A 316 -18.62 -12.81 23.39
C LEU A 316 -18.38 -11.33 23.13
N HIS A 317 -19.16 -10.47 23.78
CA HIS A 317 -19.00 -9.02 23.75
C HIS A 317 -18.68 -8.50 25.14
N PHE A 318 -17.75 -7.55 25.25
CA PHE A 318 -17.46 -6.92 26.53
C PHE A 318 -18.71 -6.21 27.07
N GLY A 319 -18.94 -6.32 28.38
CA GLY A 319 -20.14 -5.81 29.04
C GLY A 319 -21.26 -6.83 29.25
N MET A 320 -21.18 -8.03 28.64
CA MET A 320 -22.14 -9.13 28.84
C MET A 320 -22.19 -9.61 30.30
N THR A 321 -23.36 -10.06 30.73
CA THR A 321 -23.61 -10.75 32.00
C THR A 321 -23.31 -12.25 31.88
N LEU A 322 -23.18 -12.96 33.00
CA LEU A 322 -22.93 -14.40 32.99
C LEU A 322 -24.00 -15.18 32.21
N GLU A 323 -25.28 -14.83 32.36
CA GLU A 323 -26.38 -15.50 31.66
C GLU A 323 -26.31 -15.31 30.14
N GLU A 324 -25.89 -14.12 29.70
CA GLU A 324 -25.69 -13.83 28.28
C GLU A 324 -24.53 -14.63 27.68
N ILE A 325 -23.45 -14.82 28.45
CA ILE A 325 -22.30 -15.64 28.06
C ILE A 325 -22.70 -17.11 27.98
N THR A 326 -23.37 -17.66 28.99
CA THR A 326 -23.88 -19.03 28.99
C THR A 326 -24.73 -19.30 27.75
N ARG A 327 -25.62 -18.35 27.40
CA ARG A 327 -26.46 -18.44 26.20
C ARG A 327 -25.67 -18.36 24.90
N ALA A 328 -24.67 -17.48 24.83
CA ALA A 328 -23.85 -17.29 23.64
C ALA A 328 -22.93 -18.49 23.36
N LEU A 329 -22.41 -19.14 24.41
CA LEU A 329 -21.56 -20.33 24.29
C LEU A 329 -22.36 -21.63 24.23
N GLY A 330 -23.62 -21.62 24.72
CA GLY A 330 -24.39 -22.83 24.93
C GLY A 330 -23.81 -23.74 26.02
N GLU A 331 -23.04 -23.16 26.94
CA GLU A 331 -22.27 -23.86 27.99
C GLU A 331 -22.50 -23.17 29.33
N GLU A 332 -22.77 -23.96 30.37
CA GLU A 332 -22.80 -23.48 31.76
C GLU A 332 -21.38 -23.43 32.35
N PRO A 333 -21.04 -22.44 33.19
CA PRO A 333 -19.71 -22.33 33.77
C PRO A 333 -19.42 -23.51 34.70
N ALA A 334 -18.27 -24.16 34.49
CA ALA A 334 -17.82 -25.29 35.31
C ALA A 334 -17.35 -24.82 36.70
N VAL A 335 -16.78 -23.62 36.79
CA VAL A 335 -16.34 -22.98 38.02
C VAL A 335 -16.79 -21.53 37.99
N SER A 336 -17.33 -21.02 39.10
CA SER A 336 -17.57 -19.59 39.29
C SER A 336 -17.04 -19.17 40.66
N SER A 337 -16.34 -18.03 40.70
CA SER A 337 -15.78 -17.47 41.92
C SER A 337 -16.39 -16.10 42.20
N TYR A 338 -16.70 -15.85 43.46
CA TYR A 338 -17.29 -14.60 43.94
C TYR A 338 -16.35 -13.95 44.96
N SER A 339 -16.07 -12.68 44.76
CA SER A 339 -15.33 -11.86 45.71
C SER A 339 -16.30 -11.29 46.77
N HIS A 340 -15.83 -11.21 48.02
CA HIS A 340 -16.57 -10.66 49.16
C HIS A 340 -15.96 -9.32 49.59
N HIS A 341 -16.02 -8.32 48.70
CA HIS A 341 -15.64 -6.94 49.03
C HIS A 341 -16.90 -6.05 49.10
N GLY A 342 -17.75 -6.27 50.13
CA GLY A 342 -18.99 -5.51 50.35
C GLY A 342 -20.08 -6.31 51.05
N GLU A 343 -21.29 -5.75 51.12
CA GLU A 343 -22.48 -6.43 51.70
C GLU A 343 -23.03 -7.55 50.79
N ASP A 344 -22.78 -7.47 49.47
CA ASP A 344 -23.23 -8.47 48.48
C ASP A 344 -22.05 -9.17 47.76
N PRO A 345 -22.10 -10.49 47.54
CA PRO A 345 -21.08 -11.23 46.79
C PRO A 345 -21.08 -10.83 45.30
N GLN A 346 -19.89 -10.51 44.78
CA GLN A 346 -19.72 -10.08 43.39
C GLN A 346 -18.96 -11.13 42.58
N LEU A 347 -19.55 -11.59 41.47
CA LEU A 347 -18.90 -12.54 40.56
C LEU A 347 -17.57 -11.95 40.05
N SER A 348 -16.48 -12.70 40.24
CA SER A 348 -15.12 -12.31 39.88
C SER A 348 -14.68 -12.97 38.57
N TYR A 349 -14.86 -14.29 38.46
CA TYR A 349 -14.57 -15.03 37.22
C TYR A 349 -15.46 -16.26 37.07
N ALA A 350 -15.57 -16.75 35.84
CA ALA A 350 -16.21 -18.02 35.50
C ALA A 350 -15.40 -18.76 34.42
N ASP A 351 -15.22 -20.08 34.62
CA ASP A 351 -14.47 -20.96 33.72
C ASP A 351 -15.42 -21.78 32.87
N PHE A 352 -15.23 -21.74 31.55
CA PHE A 352 -15.98 -22.49 30.56
C PHE A 352 -15.04 -23.53 29.95
N THR A 353 -15.03 -24.72 30.55
CA THR A 353 -14.06 -25.77 30.25
C THR A 353 -14.23 -26.40 28.87
N ALA A 354 -15.45 -26.47 28.33
CA ALA A 354 -15.70 -27.02 27.00
C ALA A 354 -15.28 -26.01 25.91
N SER A 355 -15.50 -24.73 26.15
CA SER A 355 -15.02 -23.65 25.29
C SER A 355 -13.53 -23.32 25.51
N GLY A 356 -12.93 -23.77 26.61
CA GLY A 356 -11.53 -23.50 26.95
C GLY A 356 -11.22 -22.02 27.20
N ILE A 357 -12.14 -21.30 27.85
CA ILE A 357 -11.95 -19.88 28.17
C ILE A 357 -12.26 -19.59 29.65
N ARG A 358 -11.69 -18.50 30.14
CA ARG A 358 -12.05 -17.88 31.41
C ARG A 358 -12.60 -16.48 31.16
N ALA A 359 -13.78 -16.21 31.72
CA ALA A 359 -14.43 -14.91 31.64
C ALA A 359 -14.30 -14.20 33.00
N LEU A 360 -13.81 -12.96 33.00
CA LEU A 360 -13.62 -12.17 34.21
C LEU A 360 -14.56 -10.97 34.24
N PHE A 361 -15.08 -10.69 35.44
CA PHE A 361 -16.17 -9.75 35.64
C PHE A 361 -15.79 -8.65 36.63
N ARG A 362 -16.32 -7.45 36.39
CA ARG A 362 -16.32 -6.32 37.33
C ARG A 362 -17.70 -5.72 37.28
N ASN A 363 -18.31 -5.48 38.44
CA ASN A 363 -19.70 -4.99 38.50
C ASN A 363 -20.70 -5.91 37.77
N GLY A 364 -20.45 -7.22 37.80
CA GLY A 364 -21.28 -8.24 37.15
C GLY A 364 -21.24 -8.23 35.61
N ARG A 365 -20.28 -7.51 35.02
CA ARG A 365 -20.13 -7.38 33.56
C ARG A 365 -18.77 -7.87 33.10
N LEU A 366 -18.75 -8.53 31.93
CA LEU A 366 -17.56 -9.05 31.29
C LEU A 366 -16.57 -7.93 30.97
N GLY A 367 -15.38 -7.99 31.55
CA GLY A 367 -14.32 -7.03 31.29
C GLY A 367 -13.05 -7.64 30.73
N CYS A 368 -12.85 -8.94 30.91
CA CYS A 368 -11.73 -9.67 30.32
C CYS A 368 -12.12 -11.09 29.92
N VAL A 369 -11.56 -11.56 28.81
CA VAL A 369 -11.61 -12.96 28.36
C VAL A 369 -10.19 -13.46 28.23
N ALA A 370 -9.87 -14.56 28.91
CA ALA A 370 -8.62 -15.29 28.71
C ALA A 370 -8.90 -16.57 27.93
N ALA A 371 -8.19 -16.77 26.81
CA ALA A 371 -8.28 -18.02 26.04
C ALA A 371 -7.17 -18.97 26.48
N ASP A 372 -7.52 -20.19 26.87
CA ASP A 372 -6.55 -21.20 27.30
C ASP A 372 -5.64 -21.60 26.13
N ALA A 373 -4.32 -21.62 26.37
CA ALA A 373 -3.35 -21.88 25.32
C ALA A 373 -3.40 -23.35 24.83
N LEU A 374 -3.91 -24.27 25.64
CA LEU A 374 -3.91 -25.71 25.38
C LEU A 374 -5.22 -26.19 24.78
N THR A 375 -6.35 -25.70 25.27
CA THR A 375 -7.69 -26.18 24.88
C THR A 375 -8.63 -25.09 24.37
N GLY A 376 -8.25 -23.82 24.50
CA GLY A 376 -9.07 -22.68 24.10
C GLY A 376 -9.21 -22.50 22.58
N PRO A 377 -10.09 -21.59 22.15
CA PRO A 377 -10.32 -21.30 20.75
C PRO A 377 -9.08 -20.66 20.13
N GLN A 378 -8.90 -20.88 18.83
CA GLN A 378 -7.91 -20.15 18.07
C GLN A 378 -8.45 -18.74 17.82
N VAL A 379 -7.98 -17.77 18.61
CA VAL A 379 -8.41 -16.38 18.45
C VAL A 379 -7.49 -15.70 17.45
N ARG A 380 -8.07 -15.02 16.45
CA ARG A 380 -7.34 -14.27 15.42
C ARG A 380 -7.60 -12.77 15.51
N LEU A 381 -6.56 -11.99 15.27
CA LEU A 381 -6.68 -10.55 15.00
C LEU A 381 -6.28 -10.31 13.54
N ALA A 382 -7.26 -9.94 12.71
CA ALA A 382 -7.14 -10.06 11.26
C ALA A 382 -6.79 -11.51 10.86
N ALA A 383 -5.71 -11.75 10.11
CA ALA A 383 -5.28 -13.09 9.70
C ALA A 383 -4.43 -13.82 10.76
N ALA A 384 -3.87 -13.11 11.75
CA ALA A 384 -2.85 -13.69 12.62
C ALA A 384 -3.45 -14.43 13.84
N PRO A 385 -2.99 -15.65 14.13
CA PRO A 385 -3.38 -16.40 15.32
C PRO A 385 -2.72 -15.84 16.58
N LEU A 386 -3.47 -15.79 17.69
CA LEU A 386 -3.03 -15.25 18.98
C LEU A 386 -3.01 -16.29 20.11
N THR A 387 -3.85 -17.32 20.06
CA THR A 387 -3.90 -18.39 21.09
C THR A 387 -3.00 -19.55 20.70
N GLY A 388 -2.26 -20.13 21.63
CA GLY A 388 -1.50 -21.37 21.39
C GLY A 388 -0.29 -21.22 20.47
N CYS A 389 0.23 -20.00 20.27
CA CYS A 389 1.34 -19.69 19.38
C CYS A 389 2.66 -19.53 20.15
N ALA A 390 3.79 -19.40 19.44
CA ALA A 390 5.07 -19.03 20.05
C ALA A 390 5.02 -17.55 20.53
N PRO A 391 5.30 -17.26 21.82
CA PRO A 391 5.20 -15.90 22.36
C PRO A 391 6.03 -14.85 21.61
N SER A 392 7.26 -15.19 21.25
CA SER A 392 8.17 -14.29 20.52
C SER A 392 7.63 -13.87 19.15
N HIS A 393 6.93 -14.75 18.44
CA HIS A 393 6.35 -14.45 17.12
C HIS A 393 5.15 -13.51 17.23
N VAL A 394 4.27 -13.76 18.21
CA VAL A 394 3.09 -12.92 18.44
C VAL A 394 3.49 -11.53 18.92
N GLU A 395 4.46 -11.45 19.83
CA GLU A 395 4.97 -10.17 20.34
C GLU A 395 5.63 -9.33 19.22
N ALA A 396 6.54 -9.92 18.44
CA ALA A 396 7.19 -9.22 17.33
C ALA A 396 6.18 -8.69 16.30
N TRP A 397 5.15 -9.49 15.98
CA TRP A 397 4.10 -9.10 15.05
C TRP A 397 3.24 -7.94 15.59
N LEU A 398 2.87 -7.97 16.88
CA LEU A 398 2.07 -6.91 17.50
C LEU A 398 2.87 -5.61 17.70
N ALA A 399 4.16 -5.69 18.04
CA ALA A 399 5.02 -4.52 18.25
C ALA A 399 5.13 -3.62 17.02
N HIS A 400 5.07 -4.18 15.81
CA HIS A 400 5.08 -3.41 14.56
C HIS A 400 3.74 -2.73 14.21
N ARG A 401 2.65 -3.08 14.90
CA ARG A 401 1.30 -2.53 14.67
C ARG A 401 0.90 -1.46 15.66
N THR A 402 1.64 -1.29 16.75
CA THR A 402 1.38 -0.20 17.70
C THR A 402 1.66 1.14 17.03
N THR A 403 0.61 1.92 16.79
CA THR A 403 0.71 3.21 16.08
C THR A 403 0.92 4.39 17.03
N ARG A 404 0.61 4.22 18.32
CA ARG A 404 0.76 5.25 19.34
C ARG A 404 2.04 5.02 20.16
N PRO A 405 2.92 6.02 20.30
CA PRO A 405 4.04 5.95 21.23
C PRO A 405 3.55 5.60 22.64
N GLY A 406 4.13 4.57 23.25
CA GLY A 406 3.76 4.11 24.60
C GLY A 406 2.54 3.17 24.67
N ALA A 407 2.01 2.70 23.54
CA ALA A 407 0.93 1.70 23.54
C ALA A 407 1.40 0.28 23.92
N LEU A 408 2.68 -0.03 23.71
CA LEU A 408 3.32 -1.23 24.25
C LEU A 408 3.85 -0.93 25.66
N ALA A 409 3.38 -1.70 26.62
CA ALA A 409 3.90 -1.77 27.98
C ALA A 409 4.18 -3.23 28.35
N TYR A 410 4.86 -3.46 29.46
CA TYR A 410 5.06 -4.81 29.99
C TYR A 410 4.41 -4.90 31.37
N SER A 411 3.77 -6.03 31.64
CA SER A 411 3.30 -6.37 32.97
C SER A 411 4.51 -6.59 33.90
N VAL A 412 4.29 -6.62 35.20
CA VAL A 412 5.38 -6.96 36.14
C VAL A 412 5.82 -8.43 36.06
N ALA A 413 5.02 -9.26 35.38
CA ALA A 413 5.37 -10.63 35.01
C ALA A 413 6.06 -10.71 33.64
N ASP A 414 6.46 -9.57 33.07
CA ASP A 414 7.13 -9.42 31.77
C ASP A 414 6.26 -9.84 30.57
N ASP A 415 4.94 -9.84 30.74
CA ASP A 415 3.99 -10.09 29.64
C ASP A 415 3.76 -8.80 28.84
N PRO A 416 3.88 -8.80 27.51
CA PRO A 416 3.63 -7.60 26.71
C PRO A 416 2.13 -7.24 26.66
N ILE A 417 1.86 -5.95 26.82
CA ILE A 417 0.53 -5.33 26.90
C ILE A 417 0.40 -4.29 25.78
N PHE A 418 -0.62 -4.46 24.95
CA PHE A 418 -0.95 -3.60 23.82
C PHE A 418 -2.21 -2.79 24.16
N ALA A 419 -1.98 -1.65 24.81
CA ALA A 419 -3.02 -0.78 25.36
C ALA A 419 -3.85 -0.05 24.30
N ASP A 420 -3.43 -0.03 23.03
CA ASP A 420 -4.25 0.46 21.92
C ASP A 420 -5.20 -0.60 21.37
N LEU A 421 -4.95 -1.88 21.66
CA LEU A 421 -5.76 -3.02 21.21
C LEU A 421 -6.60 -3.64 22.33
N GLY A 422 -6.30 -3.36 23.59
CA GLY A 422 -6.95 -4.04 24.72
C GLY A 422 -6.51 -5.51 24.80
N LEU A 423 -5.21 -5.75 24.66
CA LEU A 423 -4.66 -7.10 24.53
C LEU A 423 -3.42 -7.24 25.41
N ALA A 424 -3.34 -8.29 26.20
CA ALA A 424 -2.11 -8.73 26.86
C ALA A 424 -1.77 -10.15 26.43
N ILE A 425 -0.51 -10.41 26.08
CA ILE A 425 -0.07 -11.73 25.66
C ILE A 425 0.64 -12.39 26.83
N ARG A 426 -0.10 -13.24 27.56
CA ARG A 426 0.52 -14.07 28.60
C ARG A 426 1.07 -15.35 28.01
N SER A 427 1.96 -15.97 28.75
CA SER A 427 2.53 -17.27 28.41
C SER A 427 1.99 -18.36 29.33
N GLN A 428 1.62 -19.52 28.78
CA GLN A 428 1.24 -20.72 29.51
C GLN A 428 2.18 -21.86 29.12
N ARG A 429 2.67 -22.60 30.13
CA ARG A 429 3.69 -23.63 29.93
C ARG A 429 3.02 -25.02 29.89
N ALA A 430 3.27 -25.77 28.83
CA ALA A 430 2.92 -27.19 28.71
C ALA A 430 4.20 -28.02 28.58
N GLY A 431 4.74 -28.44 29.72
CA GLY A 431 6.02 -29.15 29.77
C GLY A 431 7.18 -28.22 29.39
N ASP A 432 7.85 -28.53 28.29
CA ASP A 432 8.96 -27.73 27.75
C ASP A 432 8.53 -26.66 26.75
N ILE A 433 7.25 -26.68 26.35
CA ILE A 433 6.69 -25.72 25.39
C ILE A 433 6.03 -24.57 26.15
N VAL A 434 6.27 -23.35 25.68
CA VAL A 434 5.59 -22.14 26.15
C VAL A 434 4.73 -21.61 25.01
N LEU A 435 3.44 -21.44 25.28
CA LEU A 435 2.44 -21.02 24.30
C LEU A 435 1.74 -19.75 24.75
N THR A 436 1.23 -18.97 23.79
CA THR A 436 0.48 -17.76 24.08
C THR A 436 -0.90 -18.06 24.65
N ARG A 437 -1.22 -17.42 25.77
CA ARG A 437 -2.52 -17.39 26.44
C ARG A 437 -3.00 -15.92 26.43
N PRO A 438 -3.67 -15.47 25.36
CA PRO A 438 -4.03 -14.07 25.22
C PRO A 438 -5.15 -13.68 26.19
N LEU A 439 -5.01 -12.48 26.75
CA LEU A 439 -6.02 -11.81 27.57
C LEU A 439 -6.58 -10.62 26.79
N PHE A 440 -7.87 -10.67 26.50
CA PHE A 440 -8.59 -9.63 25.78
C PHE A 440 -9.34 -8.77 26.79
N LEU A 441 -9.08 -7.47 26.77
CA LEU A 441 -9.42 -6.53 27.84
C LEU A 441 -10.30 -5.40 27.33
N LEU A 442 -11.29 -5.01 28.12
CA LEU A 442 -11.95 -3.72 27.98
C LEU A 442 -11.00 -2.60 28.45
N HIS A 443 -11.14 -1.39 27.89
CA HIS A 443 -10.21 -0.26 28.12
C HIS A 443 -9.91 0.03 29.60
N ASP A 444 -10.92 -0.12 30.47
CA ASP A 444 -10.82 0.18 31.91
C ASP A 444 -10.12 -0.92 32.76
N TRP A 445 -9.57 -1.96 32.10
CA TRP A 445 -8.93 -3.13 32.72
C TRP A 445 -7.42 -3.23 32.46
N LEU A 446 -6.82 -2.20 31.84
CA LEU A 446 -5.40 -2.20 31.44
C LEU A 446 -4.41 -2.08 32.63
N ASP A 447 -4.88 -1.74 33.83
CA ASP A 447 -4.10 -1.87 35.08
C ASP A 447 -4.18 -3.31 35.62
N LEU A 448 -3.52 -4.23 34.90
CA LEU A 448 -3.63 -5.68 35.09
C LEU A 448 -3.37 -6.14 36.53
N TRP A 449 -2.50 -5.43 37.25
CA TRP A 449 -2.06 -5.82 38.59
C TRP A 449 -3.11 -5.61 39.68
N HIS A 450 -4.02 -4.64 39.49
CA HIS A 450 -5.14 -4.40 40.40
C HIS A 450 -6.49 -4.88 39.82
N ALA A 451 -6.52 -5.26 38.54
CA ALA A 451 -7.75 -5.60 37.83
C ALA A 451 -8.00 -7.11 37.69
N LEU A 452 -6.97 -7.95 37.76
CA LEU A 452 -7.11 -9.41 37.64
C LEU A 452 -7.09 -10.09 39.02
N PRO A 453 -7.92 -11.13 39.25
CA PRO A 453 -7.91 -11.91 40.47
C PRO A 453 -6.61 -12.72 40.62
N ASP A 454 -6.18 -12.98 41.85
CA ASP A 454 -4.93 -13.70 42.15
C ASP A 454 -4.87 -15.09 41.50
N GLU A 455 -6.02 -15.73 41.32
CA GLU A 455 -6.17 -17.03 40.65
C GLU A 455 -5.83 -16.98 39.16
N GLU A 456 -5.82 -15.79 38.54
CA GLU A 456 -5.40 -15.62 37.16
C GLU A 456 -3.87 -15.62 37.05
N TRP A 457 -3.17 -15.04 38.03
CA TRP A 457 -1.71 -15.04 38.08
C TRP A 457 -1.12 -16.42 38.36
N ASN A 458 -1.86 -17.25 39.09
CA ASN A 458 -1.47 -18.60 39.47
C ASN A 458 -2.07 -19.69 38.57
N HIS A 459 -2.70 -19.33 37.45
CA HIS A 459 -3.23 -20.31 36.50
C HIS A 459 -2.06 -21.06 35.83
N PRO A 460 -2.00 -22.39 35.97
CA PRO A 460 -0.92 -23.19 35.38
C PRO A 460 -0.97 -23.21 33.85
#